data_AF-A0A485MCK9-F1
#
_entry.id   AF-A0A485MCK9-F1
#
_cell.length_a   1.000
_cell.length_b   1.000
_cell.length_c   1.000
_cell.angle_alpha   90.00
_cell.angle_beta   90.00
_cell.angle_gamma   90.00
#
_symmetry.space_group_name_H-M   'P 1'
#
loop_
_entity.id
_entity.type
_entity.pdbx_description
1 polymer ?
#
loop_
_entity_poly.entity_id
_entity_poly.type
_entity_poly.pdbx_seq_one_letter_code
_entity_poly.pdbx_strand_id
1 'polypeptide(L)'
;MDDTGRVWEALADPKKHVIVQTAPATRVQVGETIGAEPGSIVTGQMVAGLRRLGFDKVFDTDFTADLTILEEGNELLQRIQTGGTLPMITSCSPGWIKFAEHFYPDLLPHLSTCKSPQQMFGALAKTYYAEKAGIDPADIFSVSIMPCTAKKYECTRPEMKSSGYQDVDVVLTSRELGRMFKQAGLDMANLPEEEYDAPLGISTGAGEIFGASGGVMEAALRTVYEVVTGKELPNINFTECRGLTGVKEATVQVGDLPVKIAITNGLGNARKVLDKIRAGEADYHFIEIMCCPGGCIGGGGSPIPTDTEIRLKRIDATYTEDERMALRKSHENPAVNELYQEFLEKPLGHKSHELLHTHYTKRNRYQEEEC
;
A
#
# COMPACT_ATOMS: atom_id res chain seq x y z
N MET A 1 4.28 16.69 12.85
CA MET A 1 4.86 17.33 11.66
C MET A 1 3.72 17.46 10.66
N ASP A 2 3.41 18.68 10.27
CA ASP A 2 2.44 19.01 9.22
C ASP A 2 3.27 19.43 8.00
N ASP A 3 3.12 18.71 6.89
CA ASP A 3 3.93 18.95 5.68
C ASP A 3 3.13 19.67 4.57
N THR A 4 1.92 20.15 4.87
CA THR A 4 1.08 20.86 3.89
C THR A 4 1.77 22.10 3.31
N GLY A 5 2.56 22.82 4.11
CA GLY A 5 3.34 23.98 3.63
C GLY A 5 4.31 23.63 2.51
N ARG A 6 5.03 22.49 2.62
CA ARG A 6 5.95 22.02 1.57
C ARG A 6 5.22 21.69 0.27
N VAL A 7 4.01 21.15 0.38
CA VAL A 7 3.17 20.85 -0.80
C VAL A 7 2.65 22.14 -1.43
N TRP A 8 2.19 23.11 -0.64
CA TRP A 8 1.79 24.41 -1.16
C TRP A 8 2.94 25.15 -1.86
N GLU A 9 4.15 25.10 -1.31
CA GLU A 9 5.35 25.64 -1.93
C GLU A 9 5.65 24.96 -3.27
N ALA A 10 5.58 23.62 -3.34
CA ALA A 10 5.79 22.88 -4.58
C ALA A 10 4.73 23.19 -5.65
N LEU A 11 3.45 23.23 -5.25
CA LEU A 11 2.33 23.58 -6.15
C LEU A 11 2.42 25.01 -6.70
N ALA A 12 3.10 25.90 -5.98
CA ALA A 12 3.32 27.29 -6.40
C ALA A 12 4.59 27.46 -7.26
N ASP A 13 5.45 26.45 -7.37
CA ASP A 13 6.68 26.51 -8.16
C ASP A 13 6.42 26.06 -9.61
N PRO A 14 6.45 26.98 -10.60
CA PRO A 14 6.18 26.64 -12.00
C PRO A 14 7.26 25.76 -12.65
N LYS A 15 8.38 25.51 -11.97
CA LYS A 15 9.43 24.60 -12.43
C LYS A 15 9.21 23.16 -11.98
N LYS A 16 8.29 22.93 -11.05
CA LYS A 16 8.01 21.59 -10.54
C LYS A 16 6.81 20.98 -11.26
N HIS A 17 6.93 19.70 -11.54
CA HIS A 17 5.84 18.84 -11.96
C HIS A 17 5.37 18.07 -10.73
N VAL A 18 4.31 18.55 -10.10
CA VAL A 18 3.82 18.05 -8.81
C VAL A 18 2.76 16.99 -9.05
N ILE A 19 3.10 15.75 -8.74
CA ILE A 19 2.18 14.62 -8.84
C ILE A 19 1.71 14.20 -7.46
N VAL A 20 0.52 13.61 -7.40
CA VAL A 20 -0.03 13.02 -6.18
C VAL A 20 -0.53 11.60 -6.42
N GLN A 21 -0.23 10.70 -5.49
CA GLN A 21 -0.85 9.38 -5.38
C GLN A 21 -1.73 9.32 -4.12
N THR A 22 -2.88 8.66 -4.19
CA THR A 22 -3.76 8.48 -3.02
C THR A 22 -3.87 7.02 -2.63
N ALA A 23 -3.79 6.72 -1.34
CA ALA A 23 -3.93 5.37 -0.80
C ALA A 23 -5.38 4.88 -0.91
N PRO A 24 -5.61 3.55 -0.93
CA PRO A 24 -6.95 2.98 -1.06
C PRO A 24 -7.89 3.50 0.02
N ALA A 25 -7.47 3.41 1.29
CA ALA A 25 -8.27 3.88 2.42
C ALA A 25 -8.58 5.39 2.43
N THR A 26 -7.86 6.22 1.68
CA THR A 26 -8.11 7.67 1.66
C THR A 26 -9.45 7.99 1.00
N ARG A 27 -9.87 7.21 -0.01
CA ARG A 27 -11.12 7.45 -0.76
C ARG A 27 -12.40 7.24 0.05
N VAL A 28 -12.32 6.44 1.12
CA VAL A 28 -13.42 6.21 2.09
C VAL A 28 -13.25 7.00 3.40
N GLN A 29 -12.25 7.89 3.48
CA GLN A 29 -11.93 8.67 4.68
C GLN A 29 -12.04 10.17 4.45
N VAL A 30 -11.56 10.67 3.32
CA VAL A 30 -11.41 12.12 3.12
C VAL A 30 -12.76 12.84 3.15
N GLY A 31 -13.85 12.15 2.74
CA GLY A 31 -15.23 12.63 2.87
C GLY A 31 -15.59 13.06 4.29
N GLU A 32 -15.14 12.32 5.31
CA GLU A 32 -15.42 12.67 6.71
C GLU A 32 -14.78 13.99 7.12
N THR A 33 -13.65 14.35 6.51
CA THR A 33 -12.97 15.61 6.83
C THR A 33 -13.75 16.83 6.34
N ILE A 34 -14.64 16.65 5.37
CA ILE A 34 -15.44 17.69 4.71
C ILE A 34 -16.94 17.57 5.02
N GLY A 35 -17.31 16.70 5.96
CA GLY A 35 -18.67 16.60 6.49
C GLY A 35 -19.54 15.48 5.93
N ALA A 36 -18.99 14.58 5.11
CA ALA A 36 -19.69 13.36 4.71
C ALA A 36 -19.68 12.32 5.85
N GLU A 37 -20.62 11.37 5.79
CA GLU A 37 -20.71 10.29 6.79
C GLU A 37 -19.55 9.29 6.64
N PRO A 38 -19.07 8.65 7.74
CA PRO A 38 -18.07 7.60 7.66
C PRO A 38 -18.47 6.45 6.73
N GLY A 39 -17.56 6.05 5.85
CA GLY A 39 -17.84 5.05 4.79
C GLY A 39 -18.39 5.64 3.49
N SER A 40 -18.57 6.96 3.39
CA SER A 40 -18.85 7.60 2.10
C SER A 40 -17.68 7.41 1.15
N ILE A 41 -17.95 6.83 -0.01
CA ILE A 41 -16.99 6.68 -1.10
C ILE A 41 -16.96 7.99 -1.88
N VAL A 42 -15.81 8.66 -1.90
CA VAL A 42 -15.65 9.98 -2.53
C VAL A 42 -14.46 10.00 -3.50
N THR A 43 -14.17 8.89 -4.16
CA THR A 43 -13.02 8.71 -5.05
C THR A 43 -12.97 9.79 -6.13
N GLY A 44 -14.05 9.92 -6.91
CA GLY A 44 -14.12 10.89 -8.01
C GLY A 44 -14.05 12.34 -7.54
N GLN A 45 -14.76 12.70 -6.45
CA GLN A 45 -14.67 14.07 -5.92
C GLN A 45 -13.30 14.38 -5.32
N MET A 46 -12.64 13.40 -4.69
CA MET A 46 -11.28 13.55 -4.18
C MET A 46 -10.31 13.88 -5.31
N VAL A 47 -10.39 13.15 -6.42
CA VAL A 47 -9.55 13.38 -7.60
C VAL A 47 -9.81 14.77 -8.21
N ALA A 48 -11.09 15.13 -8.36
CA ALA A 48 -11.48 16.47 -8.82
C ALA A 48 -10.96 17.59 -7.90
N GLY A 49 -10.97 17.36 -6.58
CA GLY A 49 -10.45 18.27 -5.57
C GLY A 49 -8.94 18.44 -5.69
N LEU A 50 -8.18 17.33 -5.79
CA LEU A 50 -6.73 17.36 -5.96
C LEU A 50 -6.33 18.14 -7.22
N ARG A 51 -7.02 17.92 -8.34
CA ARG A 51 -6.76 18.67 -9.57
C ARG A 51 -7.00 20.18 -9.41
N ARG A 52 -8.02 20.58 -8.65
CA ARG A 52 -8.30 21.99 -8.31
C ARG A 52 -7.33 22.60 -7.31
N LEU A 53 -6.64 21.79 -6.49
CA LEU A 53 -5.52 22.28 -5.67
C LEU A 53 -4.29 22.63 -6.52
N GLY A 54 -4.22 22.16 -7.77
CA GLY A 54 -3.14 22.47 -8.71
C GLY A 54 -2.15 21.34 -8.96
N PHE A 55 -2.45 20.09 -8.54
CA PHE A 55 -1.61 18.95 -8.89
C PHE A 55 -1.64 18.70 -10.41
N ASP A 56 -0.47 18.52 -11.02
CA ASP A 56 -0.33 18.30 -12.46
C ASP A 56 -0.85 16.92 -12.90
N LYS A 57 -0.70 15.92 -12.01
CA LYS A 57 -1.25 14.57 -12.18
C LYS A 57 -1.75 13.99 -10.87
N VAL A 58 -2.90 13.33 -10.95
CA VAL A 58 -3.54 12.62 -9.83
C VAL A 58 -3.58 11.13 -10.17
N PHE A 59 -2.79 10.35 -9.46
CA PHE A 59 -2.61 8.92 -9.68
C PHE A 59 -3.12 8.08 -8.49
N ASP A 60 -3.20 6.77 -8.67
CA ASP A 60 -3.70 5.84 -7.67
C ASP A 60 -2.56 4.99 -7.10
N THR A 61 -2.44 4.92 -5.77
CA THR A 61 -1.47 4.00 -5.12
C THR A 61 -1.82 2.55 -5.45
N ASP A 62 -3.09 2.26 -5.73
CA ASP A 62 -3.58 0.90 -5.98
C ASP A 62 -2.97 0.27 -7.24
N PHE A 63 -2.55 1.09 -8.22
CA PHE A 63 -1.74 0.63 -9.36
C PHE A 63 -0.49 -0.11 -8.88
N THR A 64 0.18 0.41 -7.86
CA THR A 64 1.37 -0.24 -7.26
C THR A 64 1.06 -1.21 -6.13
N ALA A 65 -0.16 -1.21 -5.61
CA ALA A 65 -0.65 -2.32 -4.79
C ALA A 65 -0.77 -3.58 -5.65
N ASP A 66 -1.27 -3.45 -6.88
CA ASP A 66 -1.29 -4.55 -7.85
C ASP A 66 0.12 -5.06 -8.18
N LEU A 67 1.09 -4.15 -8.34
CA LEU A 67 2.50 -4.54 -8.51
C LEU A 67 3.07 -5.25 -7.29
N THR A 68 2.74 -4.79 -6.09
CA THR A 68 3.18 -5.43 -4.84
C THR A 68 2.68 -6.87 -4.79
N ILE A 69 1.43 -7.12 -5.18
CA ILE A 69 0.88 -8.49 -5.25
C ILE A 69 1.65 -9.37 -6.24
N LEU A 70 2.02 -8.83 -7.39
CA LEU A 70 2.79 -9.60 -8.37
C LEU A 70 4.19 -9.93 -7.85
N GLU A 71 4.92 -8.96 -7.31
CA GLU A 71 6.27 -9.21 -6.78
C GLU A 71 6.24 -10.12 -5.54
N GLU A 72 5.38 -9.82 -4.57
CA GLU A 72 5.29 -10.56 -3.31
C GLU A 72 4.71 -11.97 -3.53
N GLY A 73 3.74 -12.11 -4.43
CA GLY A 73 3.23 -13.41 -4.85
C GLY A 73 4.31 -14.28 -5.50
N ASN A 74 5.12 -13.71 -6.40
CA ASN A 74 6.25 -14.44 -6.99
C ASN A 74 7.35 -14.73 -5.95
N GLU A 75 7.61 -13.83 -5.01
CA GLU A 75 8.58 -14.03 -3.92
C GLU A 75 8.14 -15.20 -3.03
N LEU A 76 6.86 -15.27 -2.66
CA LEU A 76 6.30 -16.38 -1.89
C LEU A 76 6.51 -17.72 -2.64
N LEU A 77 6.16 -17.75 -3.92
CA LEU A 77 6.29 -18.95 -4.75
C LEU A 77 7.74 -19.38 -4.89
N GLN A 78 8.66 -18.44 -5.12
CA GLN A 78 10.08 -18.72 -5.17
C GLN A 78 10.57 -19.33 -3.85
N ARG A 79 10.23 -18.72 -2.70
CA ARG A 79 10.63 -19.24 -1.38
C ARG A 79 10.10 -20.65 -1.13
N ILE A 80 8.85 -20.94 -1.51
CA ILE A 80 8.26 -22.28 -1.38
C ILE A 80 9.02 -23.30 -2.27
N GLN A 81 9.29 -22.95 -3.52
CA GLN A 81 9.90 -23.85 -4.49
C GLN A 81 11.39 -24.13 -4.21
N THR A 82 12.13 -23.12 -3.72
CA THR A 82 13.57 -23.24 -3.49
C THR A 82 13.93 -23.58 -2.05
N GLY A 83 12.96 -23.78 -1.16
CA GLY A 83 13.20 -23.98 0.27
C GLY A 83 13.79 -22.75 0.96
N GLY A 84 13.39 -21.56 0.54
CA GLY A 84 13.76 -20.28 1.15
C GLY A 84 13.13 -20.07 2.54
N THR A 85 13.42 -18.93 3.16
CA THR A 85 12.95 -18.63 4.52
C THR A 85 11.43 -18.47 4.57
N LEU A 86 10.77 -19.37 5.31
CA LEU A 86 9.34 -19.35 5.60
C LEU A 86 9.08 -19.39 7.12
N PRO A 87 7.97 -18.83 7.62
CA PRO A 87 6.92 -18.13 6.86
C PRO A 87 7.41 -16.82 6.26
N MET A 88 6.88 -16.42 5.10
CA MET A 88 7.08 -15.08 4.56
C MET A 88 6.11 -14.10 5.23
N ILE A 89 6.56 -12.90 5.54
CA ILE A 89 5.77 -11.87 6.23
C ILE A 89 5.71 -10.61 5.38
N THR A 90 4.51 -10.07 5.19
CA THR A 90 4.29 -8.84 4.42
C THR A 90 5.11 -7.66 4.91
N SER A 91 5.46 -6.74 4.02
CA SER A 91 6.33 -5.59 4.32
C SER A 91 5.69 -4.20 4.17
N CYS A 92 4.45 -4.11 3.69
CA CYS A 92 3.85 -2.84 3.26
C CYS A 92 3.54 -1.84 4.39
N SER A 93 3.48 -2.29 5.65
CA SER A 93 3.15 -1.48 6.83
C SER A 93 4.41 -0.97 7.54
N PRO A 94 4.76 0.33 7.43
CA PRO A 94 6.03 0.85 7.99
C PRO A 94 6.07 0.83 9.52
N GLY A 95 4.92 0.92 10.20
CA GLY A 95 4.85 0.73 11.64
C GLY A 95 5.24 -0.68 12.07
N TRP A 96 4.84 -1.69 11.29
CA TRP A 96 5.27 -3.07 11.45
C TRP A 96 6.76 -3.23 11.17
N ILE A 97 7.27 -2.70 10.04
CA ILE A 97 8.69 -2.81 9.71
C ILE A 97 9.56 -2.22 10.81
N LYS A 98 9.25 -1.00 11.29
CA LYS A 98 10.01 -0.38 12.38
C LYS A 98 9.94 -1.21 13.65
N PHE A 99 8.79 -1.80 13.97
CA PHE A 99 8.66 -2.70 15.11
C PHE A 99 9.52 -3.96 14.93
N ALA A 100 9.54 -4.58 13.75
CA ALA A 100 10.38 -5.74 13.45
C ALA A 100 11.88 -5.41 13.59
N GLU A 101 12.33 -4.29 13.02
CA GLU A 101 13.74 -3.86 13.06
C GLU A 101 14.26 -3.68 14.50
N HIS A 102 13.43 -3.22 15.44
CA HIS A 102 13.82 -3.01 16.85
C HIS A 102 13.59 -4.24 17.74
N PHE A 103 12.48 -4.96 17.55
CA PHE A 103 12.04 -5.98 18.50
C PHE A 103 12.23 -7.40 18.00
N TYR A 104 12.28 -7.60 16.67
CA TYR A 104 12.43 -8.87 15.96
C TYR A 104 13.49 -8.84 14.85
N PRO A 105 14.70 -8.28 15.09
CA PRO A 105 15.71 -8.18 14.05
C PRO A 105 16.21 -9.55 13.56
N ASP A 106 16.07 -10.58 14.39
CA ASP A 106 16.33 -11.99 14.07
C ASP A 106 15.37 -12.54 13.00
N LEU A 107 14.17 -11.97 12.88
CA LEU A 107 13.15 -12.40 11.92
C LEU A 107 13.12 -11.57 10.64
N LEU A 108 14.04 -10.61 10.44
CA LEU A 108 14.08 -9.81 9.19
C LEU A 108 14.18 -10.65 7.90
N PRO A 109 14.88 -11.82 7.86
CA PRO A 109 14.87 -12.68 6.69
C PRO A 109 13.48 -13.22 6.29
N HIS A 110 12.52 -13.24 7.23
CA HIS A 110 11.14 -13.62 6.93
C HIS A 110 10.35 -12.52 6.22
N LEU A 111 10.80 -11.26 6.28
CA LEU A 111 10.11 -10.16 5.60
C LEU A 111 10.22 -10.31 4.09
N SER A 112 9.12 -10.03 3.40
CA SER A 112 9.10 -9.75 1.97
C SER A 112 10.07 -8.62 1.64
N THR A 113 10.84 -8.79 0.59
CA THR A 113 11.79 -7.77 0.11
C THR A 113 11.10 -6.69 -0.71
N CYS A 114 9.83 -6.89 -1.08
CA CYS A 114 9.04 -5.89 -1.77
C CYS A 114 8.98 -4.58 -0.97
N LYS A 115 9.16 -3.45 -1.66
CA LYS A 115 8.79 -2.13 -1.16
C LYS A 115 7.27 -2.08 -0.95
N SER A 116 6.82 -1.09 -0.18
CA SER A 116 5.38 -0.84 -0.09
C SER A 116 4.85 -0.19 -1.38
N PRO A 117 3.52 -0.23 -1.63
CA PRO A 117 2.91 0.42 -2.78
C PRO A 117 3.35 1.88 -2.94
N GLN A 118 3.31 2.68 -1.87
CA GLN A 118 3.79 4.08 -1.88
C GLN A 118 5.19 4.21 -2.49
N GLN A 119 6.11 3.34 -2.08
CA GLN A 119 7.53 3.45 -2.45
C GLN A 119 7.80 2.86 -3.84
N MET A 120 7.10 1.78 -4.21
CA MET A 120 7.09 1.31 -5.60
C MET A 120 6.59 2.41 -6.53
N PHE A 121 5.51 3.11 -6.15
CA PHE A 121 4.98 4.23 -6.92
C PHE A 121 6.01 5.35 -7.04
N GLY A 122 6.64 5.77 -5.95
CA GLY A 122 7.64 6.84 -5.97
C GLY A 122 8.81 6.53 -6.90
N ALA A 123 9.33 5.31 -6.84
CA ALA A 123 10.40 4.87 -7.73
C ALA A 123 9.97 4.90 -9.21
N LEU A 124 8.76 4.40 -9.52
CA LEU A 124 8.22 4.37 -10.89
C LEU A 124 7.84 5.75 -11.42
N ALA A 125 7.37 6.65 -10.55
CA ALA A 125 7.06 8.04 -10.90
C ALA A 125 8.30 8.77 -11.44
N LYS A 126 9.45 8.57 -10.80
CA LYS A 126 10.71 9.23 -11.17
C LYS A 126 11.58 8.41 -12.14
N THR A 127 11.08 7.29 -12.64
CA THR A 127 11.75 6.48 -13.65
C THR A 127 10.83 6.27 -14.85
N TYR A 128 9.98 5.25 -14.81
CA TYR A 128 9.06 4.89 -15.89
C TYR A 128 8.16 6.05 -16.33
N TYR A 129 7.50 6.74 -15.40
CA TYR A 129 6.62 7.86 -15.75
C TYR A 129 7.39 9.07 -16.27
N ALA A 130 8.53 9.40 -15.64
CA ALA A 130 9.40 10.48 -16.11
C ALA A 130 9.85 10.27 -17.57
N GLU A 131 10.27 9.04 -17.91
CA GLU A 131 10.62 8.64 -19.27
C GLU A 131 9.43 8.76 -20.23
N LYS A 132 8.28 8.18 -19.85
CA LYS A 132 7.07 8.17 -20.70
C LYS A 132 6.47 9.56 -20.92
N ALA A 133 6.63 10.46 -19.95
CA ALA A 133 6.14 11.84 -20.02
C ALA A 133 7.17 12.83 -20.58
N GLY A 134 8.43 12.43 -20.76
CA GLY A 134 9.52 13.31 -21.20
C GLY A 134 9.85 14.41 -20.19
N ILE A 135 9.76 14.11 -18.89
CA ILE A 135 10.01 15.04 -17.78
C ILE A 135 11.32 14.65 -17.10
N ASP A 136 12.16 15.63 -16.74
CA ASP A 136 13.35 15.37 -15.94
C ASP A 136 12.91 14.87 -14.54
N PRO A 137 13.37 13.68 -14.10
CA PRO A 137 13.06 13.18 -12.76
C PRO A 137 13.36 14.15 -11.61
N ALA A 138 14.33 15.07 -11.78
CA ALA A 138 14.66 16.10 -10.80
C ALA A 138 13.56 17.16 -10.61
N ASP A 139 12.71 17.34 -11.63
CA ASP A 139 11.61 18.29 -11.62
C ASP A 139 10.30 17.69 -11.12
N ILE A 140 10.22 16.35 -11.01
CA ILE A 140 9.07 15.67 -10.42
C ILE A 140 9.10 15.79 -8.89
N PHE A 141 8.03 16.37 -8.35
CA PHE A 141 7.75 16.40 -6.91
C PHE A 141 6.62 15.41 -6.60
N SER A 142 6.95 14.28 -5.98
CA SER A 142 6.04 13.17 -5.70
C SER A 142 5.43 13.31 -4.30
N VAL A 143 4.11 13.53 -4.26
CA VAL A 143 3.31 13.59 -3.04
C VAL A 143 2.50 12.31 -2.89
N SER A 144 2.42 11.76 -1.67
CA SER A 144 1.46 10.70 -1.36
C SER A 144 0.46 11.12 -0.29
N ILE A 145 -0.82 10.76 -0.47
CA ILE A 145 -1.86 10.92 0.54
C ILE A 145 -2.13 9.57 1.18
N MET A 146 -1.89 9.47 2.48
CA MET A 146 -1.89 8.22 3.21
C MET A 146 -2.73 8.30 4.48
N PRO A 147 -3.44 7.25 4.89
CA PRO A 147 -4.12 7.20 6.19
C PRO A 147 -3.13 7.00 7.36
N CYS A 148 -1.83 7.11 7.14
CA CYS A 148 -0.78 6.64 8.04
C CYS A 148 0.29 7.70 8.28
N THR A 149 0.59 7.98 9.55
CA THR A 149 1.70 8.86 9.93
C THR A 149 3.06 8.19 9.74
N ALA A 150 3.16 6.87 9.85
CA ALA A 150 4.41 6.14 9.67
C ALA A 150 4.88 6.12 8.20
N LYS A 151 3.99 6.40 7.23
CA LYS A 151 4.37 6.57 5.82
C LYS A 151 5.24 7.81 5.58
N LYS A 152 5.08 8.87 6.39
CA LYS A 152 6.01 10.03 6.42
C LYS A 152 7.42 9.60 6.84
N TYR A 153 7.54 8.67 7.78
CA TYR A 153 8.84 8.13 8.16
C TYR A 153 9.41 7.24 7.04
N GLU A 154 8.58 6.38 6.44
CA GLU A 154 9.01 5.48 5.37
C GLU A 154 9.64 6.22 4.19
N CYS A 155 9.05 7.33 3.74
CA CYS A 155 9.62 8.10 2.64
C CYS A 155 10.93 8.82 2.97
N THR A 156 11.33 8.89 4.24
CA THR A 156 12.62 9.49 4.65
C THR A 156 13.72 8.45 4.83
N ARG A 157 13.43 7.16 4.61
CA ARG A 157 14.42 6.10 4.76
C ARG A 157 15.53 6.26 3.71
N PRO A 158 16.82 6.18 4.10
CA PRO A 158 17.95 6.41 3.19
C PRO A 158 17.98 5.52 1.93
N GLU A 159 17.38 4.33 2.01
CA GLU A 159 17.26 3.36 0.94
C GLU A 159 16.08 3.61 -0.02
N MET A 160 15.16 4.52 0.30
CA MET A 160 13.99 4.86 -0.55
C MET A 160 14.35 5.88 -1.62
N LYS A 161 15.35 5.52 -2.42
CA LYS A 161 15.93 6.35 -3.48
C LYS A 161 16.35 5.58 -4.73
N SER A 162 15.66 4.48 -5.05
CA SER A 162 16.03 3.64 -6.20
C SER A 162 15.91 4.38 -7.54
N SER A 163 15.11 5.45 -7.59
CA SER A 163 15.04 6.34 -8.76
C SER A 163 16.29 7.21 -8.97
N GLY A 164 17.27 7.20 -8.05
CA GLY A 164 18.38 8.14 -8.00
C GLY A 164 18.06 9.45 -7.26
N TYR A 165 16.78 9.67 -6.95
CA TYR A 165 16.26 10.78 -6.15
C TYR A 165 15.51 10.21 -4.94
N GLN A 166 15.03 11.07 -4.03
CA GLN A 166 14.07 10.60 -3.04
C GLN A 166 12.81 10.08 -3.76
N ASP A 167 12.45 8.80 -3.58
CA ASP A 167 11.36 8.16 -4.34
C ASP A 167 10.01 8.88 -4.10
N VAL A 168 9.71 9.25 -2.84
CA VAL A 168 8.55 10.08 -2.46
C VAL A 168 9.01 11.28 -1.64
N ASP A 169 8.72 12.50 -2.09
CA ASP A 169 9.24 13.74 -1.49
C ASP A 169 8.48 14.16 -0.24
N VAL A 170 7.15 13.98 -0.26
CA VAL A 170 6.25 14.35 0.85
C VAL A 170 5.10 13.36 0.98
N VAL A 171 4.74 13.06 2.22
CA VAL A 171 3.50 12.33 2.55
C VAL A 171 2.58 13.25 3.34
N LEU A 172 1.33 13.37 2.91
CA LEU A 172 0.26 13.99 3.68
C LEU A 172 -0.71 12.94 4.22
N THR A 173 -1.30 13.21 5.36
CA THR A 173 -2.38 12.40 5.92
C THR A 173 -3.73 12.74 5.30
N SER A 174 -4.71 11.84 5.40
CA SER A 174 -6.11 12.13 5.01
C SER A 174 -6.65 13.41 5.70
N ARG A 175 -6.24 13.65 6.96
CA ARG A 175 -6.57 14.90 7.69
C ARG A 175 -5.87 16.13 7.13
N GLU A 176 -4.61 16.01 6.69
CA GLU A 176 -3.87 17.12 6.07
C GLU A 176 -4.52 17.49 4.72
N LEU A 177 -4.85 16.51 3.89
CA LEU A 177 -5.59 16.75 2.64
C LEU A 177 -6.94 17.44 2.90
N GLY A 178 -7.70 16.94 3.87
CA GLY A 178 -8.97 17.56 4.27
C GLY A 178 -8.83 19.02 4.71
N ARG A 179 -7.71 19.38 5.36
CA ARG A 179 -7.40 20.79 5.68
C ARG A 179 -7.06 21.60 4.44
N MET A 180 -6.29 21.04 3.50
CA MET A 180 -5.97 21.72 2.24
C MET A 180 -7.24 22.04 1.43
N PHE A 181 -8.19 21.09 1.33
CA PHE A 181 -9.48 21.35 0.68
C PHE A 181 -10.25 22.51 1.31
N LYS A 182 -10.29 22.56 2.65
CA LYS A 182 -10.93 23.67 3.39
C LYS A 182 -10.20 25.00 3.20
N GLN A 183 -8.86 24.98 3.23
CA GLN A 183 -8.04 26.18 3.03
C GLN A 183 -8.22 26.77 1.63
N ALA A 184 -8.38 25.92 0.62
CA ALA A 184 -8.68 26.32 -0.76
C ALA A 184 -10.16 26.72 -0.98
N GLY A 185 -11.02 26.57 0.02
CA GLY A 185 -12.45 26.88 -0.09
C GLY A 185 -13.20 25.96 -1.06
N LEU A 186 -12.74 24.72 -1.25
CA LEU A 186 -13.39 23.77 -2.16
C LEU A 186 -14.67 23.20 -1.55
N ASP A 187 -15.79 23.34 -2.28
CA ASP A 187 -17.05 22.65 -1.98
C ASP A 187 -17.03 21.24 -2.55
N MET A 188 -16.32 20.37 -1.83
CA MET A 188 -16.07 18.99 -2.23
C MET A 188 -17.35 18.16 -2.43
N ALA A 189 -18.44 18.49 -1.74
CA ALA A 189 -19.71 17.76 -1.85
C ALA A 189 -20.39 17.95 -3.23
N ASN A 190 -20.09 19.07 -3.90
CA ASN A 190 -20.67 19.44 -5.18
C ASN A 190 -19.66 19.38 -6.34
N LEU A 191 -18.46 18.88 -6.11
CA LEU A 191 -17.52 18.64 -7.21
C LEU A 191 -18.01 17.50 -8.11
N PRO A 192 -17.82 17.61 -9.44
CA PRO A 192 -18.04 16.48 -10.32
C PRO A 192 -17.06 15.37 -9.97
N GLU A 193 -17.45 14.13 -10.27
CA GLU A 193 -16.51 13.01 -10.23
C GLU A 193 -15.55 13.11 -11.40
N GLU A 194 -14.26 12.90 -11.14
CA GLU A 194 -13.20 12.87 -12.15
C GLU A 194 -12.33 11.62 -11.94
N GLU A 195 -11.82 11.08 -13.04
CA GLU A 195 -10.97 9.88 -13.01
C GLU A 195 -9.51 10.20 -12.68
N TYR A 196 -8.81 9.19 -12.17
CA TYR A 196 -7.34 9.24 -12.07
C TYR A 196 -6.68 9.34 -13.45
N ASP A 197 -5.48 9.90 -13.48
CA ASP A 197 -4.67 10.02 -14.69
C ASP A 197 -4.05 8.66 -15.09
N ALA A 198 -4.12 8.31 -16.37
CA ALA A 198 -3.45 7.12 -16.91
C ALA A 198 -1.93 7.37 -17.13
N PRO A 199 -1.08 6.32 -17.14
CA PRO A 199 -1.40 4.91 -16.88
C PRO A 199 -1.37 4.54 -15.38
N LEU A 200 -0.69 5.32 -14.54
CA LEU A 200 -0.48 5.00 -13.12
C LEU A 200 -1.73 5.16 -12.23
N GLY A 201 -2.87 5.51 -12.81
CA GLY A 201 -4.18 5.58 -12.15
C GLY A 201 -5.09 4.37 -12.40
N ILE A 202 -4.69 3.43 -13.26
CA ILE A 202 -5.50 2.24 -13.58
C ILE A 202 -5.23 1.16 -12.53
N SER A 203 -6.24 0.79 -11.74
CA SER A 203 -6.10 -0.16 -10.62
C SER A 203 -7.17 -1.26 -10.66
N THR A 204 -7.04 -2.24 -9.78
CA THR A 204 -8.03 -3.31 -9.59
C THR A 204 -8.62 -3.33 -8.18
N GLY A 205 -9.74 -4.02 -8.02
CA GLY A 205 -10.34 -4.27 -6.71
C GLY A 205 -9.44 -5.05 -5.74
N ALA A 206 -8.44 -5.78 -6.24
CA ALA A 206 -7.41 -6.37 -5.39
C ALA A 206 -6.50 -5.30 -4.76
N GLY A 207 -6.16 -4.24 -5.49
CA GLY A 207 -5.46 -3.08 -4.95
C GLY A 207 -6.31 -2.32 -3.92
N GLU A 208 -7.59 -2.10 -4.23
CA GLU A 208 -8.53 -1.38 -3.35
C GLU A 208 -8.59 -1.97 -1.93
N ILE A 209 -8.70 -3.30 -1.81
CA ILE A 209 -8.89 -3.95 -0.50
C ILE A 209 -7.67 -3.87 0.42
N PHE A 210 -6.49 -3.43 -0.05
CA PHE A 210 -5.30 -3.19 0.79
C PHE A 210 -5.58 -2.25 1.97
N GLY A 211 -6.61 -1.39 1.85
CA GLY A 211 -7.06 -0.51 2.92
C GLY A 211 -7.48 -1.26 4.20
N ALA A 212 -8.02 -2.47 4.06
CA ALA A 212 -8.56 -3.28 5.15
C ALA A 212 -7.59 -4.39 5.58
N SER A 213 -7.60 -4.74 6.87
CA SER A 213 -6.84 -5.91 7.34
C SER A 213 -7.34 -7.19 6.68
N GLY A 214 -6.40 -7.96 6.13
CA GLY A 214 -6.63 -9.16 5.34
C GLY A 214 -6.75 -8.90 3.85
N GLY A 215 -6.80 -7.64 3.42
CA GLY A 215 -6.92 -7.31 2.00
C GLY A 215 -5.66 -7.61 1.21
N VAL A 216 -4.48 -7.42 1.78
CA VAL A 216 -3.21 -7.78 1.13
C VAL A 216 -3.12 -9.29 0.96
N MET A 217 -3.45 -10.05 2.01
CA MET A 217 -3.53 -11.50 1.97
C MET A 217 -4.55 -11.98 0.92
N GLU A 218 -5.76 -11.45 0.93
CA GLU A 218 -6.81 -11.79 -0.03
C GLU A 218 -6.38 -11.51 -1.47
N ALA A 219 -5.82 -10.33 -1.73
CA ALA A 219 -5.31 -9.94 -3.04
C ALA A 219 -4.15 -10.83 -3.53
N ALA A 220 -3.24 -11.21 -2.63
CA ALA A 220 -2.16 -12.15 -2.93
C ALA A 220 -2.70 -13.53 -3.31
N LEU A 221 -3.66 -14.04 -2.56
CA LEU A 221 -4.30 -15.34 -2.85
C LEU A 221 -5.03 -15.34 -4.19
N ARG A 222 -5.73 -14.25 -4.54
CA ARG A 222 -6.39 -14.08 -5.85
C ARG A 222 -5.42 -14.30 -7.01
N THR A 223 -4.20 -13.77 -6.89
CA THR A 223 -3.17 -13.88 -7.93
C THR A 223 -2.41 -15.19 -7.88
N VAL A 224 -1.93 -15.58 -6.71
CA VAL A 224 -1.14 -16.80 -6.52
C VAL A 224 -1.91 -18.04 -6.94
N TYR A 225 -3.23 -18.09 -6.71
CA TYR A 225 -4.06 -19.20 -7.19
C TYR A 225 -3.97 -19.41 -8.69
N GLU A 226 -4.25 -18.37 -9.49
CA GLU A 226 -4.30 -18.51 -10.95
C GLU A 226 -2.90 -18.70 -11.55
N VAL A 227 -1.89 -18.05 -10.98
CA VAL A 227 -0.49 -18.22 -11.42
C VAL A 227 0.01 -19.65 -11.19
N VAL A 228 -0.29 -20.26 -10.03
CA VAL A 228 0.16 -21.62 -9.72
C VAL A 228 -0.65 -22.67 -10.47
N THR A 229 -1.97 -22.50 -10.53
CA THR A 229 -2.86 -23.53 -11.07
C THR A 229 -3.02 -23.45 -12.58
N GLY A 230 -2.76 -22.29 -13.18
CA GLY A 230 -3.11 -21.99 -14.57
C GLY A 230 -4.62 -22.05 -14.83
N LYS A 231 -5.44 -22.02 -13.77
CA LYS A 231 -6.90 -22.13 -13.83
C LYS A 231 -7.52 -20.87 -13.24
N GLU A 232 -8.67 -20.50 -13.80
CA GLU A 232 -9.49 -19.42 -13.26
C GLU A 232 -9.93 -19.73 -11.82
N LEU A 233 -9.83 -18.72 -10.95
CA LEU A 233 -10.20 -18.82 -9.55
C LEU A 233 -11.74 -18.93 -9.40
N PRO A 234 -12.27 -20.04 -8.85
CA PRO A 234 -13.72 -20.25 -8.79
C PRO A 234 -14.47 -19.24 -7.92
N ASN A 235 -13.84 -18.75 -6.85
CA ASN A 235 -14.39 -17.72 -5.98
C ASN A 235 -13.28 -16.75 -5.57
N ILE A 236 -13.46 -15.50 -5.97
CA ILE A 236 -12.51 -14.41 -5.71
C ILE A 236 -12.51 -13.91 -4.27
N ASN A 237 -13.59 -14.18 -3.52
CA ASN A 237 -13.78 -13.67 -2.17
C ASN A 237 -13.24 -14.64 -1.11
N PHE A 238 -12.10 -14.31 -0.50
CA PHE A 238 -11.50 -15.05 0.62
C PHE A 238 -11.97 -14.49 1.95
N THR A 239 -13.25 -14.72 2.27
CA THR A 239 -13.90 -14.13 3.47
C THR A 239 -13.23 -14.49 4.80
N GLU A 240 -12.50 -15.60 4.86
CA GLU A 240 -11.66 -16.00 5.99
C GLU A 240 -10.54 -14.98 6.32
N CYS A 241 -10.13 -14.18 5.34
CA CYS A 241 -9.15 -13.11 5.54
C CYS A 241 -9.76 -11.87 6.18
N ARG A 242 -11.09 -11.69 6.11
CA ARG A 242 -11.77 -10.43 6.40
C ARG A 242 -12.09 -10.25 7.90
N GLY A 243 -12.44 -9.03 8.27
CA GLY A 243 -12.90 -8.69 9.62
C GLY A 243 -11.81 -8.28 10.61
N LEU A 244 -12.24 -8.01 11.84
CA LEU A 244 -11.46 -7.32 12.87
C LEU A 244 -10.87 -8.23 13.95
N THR A 245 -11.02 -9.56 13.82
CA THR A 245 -10.41 -10.52 14.75
C THR A 245 -8.91 -10.29 14.85
N GLY A 246 -8.37 -10.35 16.07
CA GLY A 246 -6.99 -9.96 16.37
C GLY A 246 -5.94 -10.79 15.61
N VAL A 247 -6.13 -12.10 15.55
CA VAL A 247 -5.38 -13.02 14.68
C VAL A 247 -6.40 -13.86 13.91
N LYS A 248 -6.30 -13.87 12.59
CA LYS A 248 -7.10 -14.70 11.69
C LYS A 248 -6.17 -15.75 11.10
N GLU A 249 -6.60 -17.00 11.06
CA GLU A 249 -5.81 -18.12 10.56
C GLU A 249 -6.70 -18.93 9.61
N ALA A 250 -6.13 -19.36 8.49
CA ALA A 250 -6.82 -20.20 7.53
C ALA A 250 -5.83 -21.08 6.77
N THR A 251 -6.35 -22.15 6.16
CA THR A 251 -5.62 -22.91 5.15
C THR A 251 -6.36 -22.76 3.84
N VAL A 252 -5.71 -22.17 2.86
CA VAL A 252 -6.28 -21.91 1.54
C VAL A 252 -5.67 -22.88 0.55
N GLN A 253 -6.52 -23.56 -0.20
CA GLN A 253 -6.06 -24.53 -1.19
C GLN A 253 -5.67 -23.80 -2.49
N VAL A 254 -4.38 -23.81 -2.81
CA VAL A 254 -3.85 -23.29 -4.07
C VAL A 254 -3.38 -24.45 -4.94
N GLY A 255 -4.25 -24.91 -5.83
CA GLY A 255 -4.01 -26.16 -6.58
C GLY A 255 -3.91 -27.34 -5.62
N ASP A 256 -2.79 -28.05 -5.63
CA ASP A 256 -2.50 -29.15 -4.70
C ASP A 256 -1.77 -28.70 -3.43
N LEU A 257 -1.41 -27.41 -3.32
CA LEU A 257 -0.66 -26.86 -2.19
C LEU A 257 -1.61 -26.26 -1.13
N PRO A 258 -1.66 -26.82 0.10
CA PRO A 258 -2.39 -26.21 1.21
C PRO A 258 -1.58 -25.04 1.81
N VAL A 259 -1.92 -23.82 1.42
CA VAL A 259 -1.26 -22.60 1.90
C VAL A 259 -1.85 -22.17 3.23
N LYS A 260 -1.13 -22.46 4.32
CA LYS A 260 -1.44 -21.97 5.67
C LYS A 260 -1.08 -20.49 5.82
N ILE A 261 -2.06 -19.68 6.23
CA ILE A 261 -1.92 -18.23 6.33
C ILE A 261 -2.27 -17.72 7.72
N ALA A 262 -1.71 -16.57 8.08
CA ALA A 262 -2.14 -15.79 9.24
C ALA A 262 -2.25 -14.31 8.91
N ILE A 263 -3.24 -13.63 9.48
CA ILE A 263 -3.40 -12.17 9.39
C ILE A 263 -3.49 -11.61 10.81
N THR A 264 -2.69 -10.59 11.10
CA THR A 264 -2.70 -9.94 12.41
C THR A 264 -3.20 -8.51 12.34
N ASN A 265 -4.14 -8.20 13.22
CA ASN A 265 -4.70 -6.88 13.45
C ASN A 265 -4.03 -6.24 14.68
N GLY A 266 -3.02 -5.41 14.44
CA GLY A 266 -2.30 -4.68 15.48
C GLY A 266 -1.07 -5.41 16.03
N LEU A 267 -0.06 -4.63 16.43
CA LEU A 267 1.26 -5.15 16.85
C LEU A 267 1.22 -6.04 18.10
N GLY A 268 0.23 -5.85 18.99
CA GLY A 268 0.03 -6.72 20.14
C GLY A 268 -0.34 -8.16 19.74
N ASN A 269 -1.06 -8.32 18.64
CA ASN A 269 -1.39 -9.63 18.08
C ASN A 269 -0.25 -10.17 17.21
N ALA A 270 0.44 -9.29 16.46
CA ALA A 270 1.66 -9.63 15.73
C ALA A 270 2.70 -10.29 16.63
N ARG A 271 2.95 -9.74 17.83
CA ARG A 271 3.86 -10.30 18.85
C ARG A 271 3.61 -11.79 19.10
N LYS A 272 2.34 -12.19 19.25
CA LYS A 272 1.95 -13.59 19.53
C LYS A 272 2.37 -14.51 18.39
N VAL A 273 2.17 -14.10 17.14
CA VAL A 273 2.52 -14.89 15.95
C VAL A 273 4.05 -14.95 15.78
N LEU A 274 4.75 -13.84 15.98
CA LEU A 274 6.21 -13.77 15.84
C LEU A 274 6.93 -14.58 16.91
N ASP A 275 6.40 -14.61 18.14
CA ASP A 275 6.97 -15.43 19.22
C ASP A 275 6.81 -16.93 18.91
N LYS A 276 5.73 -17.36 18.22
CA LYS A 276 5.61 -18.73 17.70
C LYS A 276 6.69 -19.04 16.64
N ILE A 277 6.99 -18.08 15.75
CA ILE A 277 8.05 -18.25 14.74
C ILE A 277 9.39 -18.48 15.42
N ARG A 278 9.74 -17.64 16.40
CA ARG A 278 10.98 -17.80 17.19
C ARG A 278 11.07 -19.12 17.93
N ALA A 279 9.96 -19.60 18.46
CA ALA A 279 9.90 -20.87 19.17
C ALA A 279 10.01 -22.08 18.21
N GLY A 280 9.94 -21.88 16.90
CA GLY A 280 9.87 -22.96 15.92
C GLY A 280 8.51 -23.68 15.89
N GLU A 281 7.47 -23.05 16.46
CA GLU A 281 6.12 -23.61 16.60
C GLU A 281 5.17 -23.12 15.50
N ALA A 282 5.60 -22.14 14.70
CA ALA A 282 4.79 -21.57 13.62
C ALA A 282 4.75 -22.49 12.39
N ASP A 283 3.55 -22.80 11.93
CA ASP A 283 3.27 -23.64 10.76
C ASP A 283 2.44 -22.82 9.75
N TYR A 284 3.03 -21.74 9.25
CA TYR A 284 2.45 -20.87 8.22
C TYR A 284 3.40 -20.76 7.03
N HIS A 285 2.84 -20.45 5.87
CA HIS A 285 3.62 -20.10 4.68
C HIS A 285 3.66 -18.58 4.49
N PHE A 286 2.55 -17.89 4.77
CA PHE A 286 2.42 -16.46 4.52
C PHE A 286 1.67 -15.74 5.64
N ILE A 287 2.19 -14.59 6.07
CA ILE A 287 1.66 -13.83 7.20
C ILE A 287 1.48 -12.36 6.82
N GLU A 288 0.27 -11.85 6.95
CA GLU A 288 -0.01 -10.41 6.86
C GLU A 288 0.07 -9.78 8.26
N ILE A 289 0.84 -8.68 8.38
CA ILE A 289 0.91 -7.90 9.63
C ILE A 289 0.53 -6.44 9.38
N MET A 290 -0.60 -6.04 9.95
CA MET A 290 -1.04 -4.64 9.97
C MET A 290 -0.81 -4.04 11.36
N CYS A 291 -0.11 -2.90 11.41
CA CYS A 291 0.16 -2.19 12.66
C CYS A 291 -1.10 -1.63 13.34
N CYS A 292 -2.11 -1.21 12.56
CA CYS A 292 -3.30 -0.53 13.05
C CYS A 292 -4.51 -1.48 13.13
N PRO A 293 -5.37 -1.36 14.16
CA PRO A 293 -6.62 -2.12 14.23
C PRO A 293 -7.52 -1.85 13.01
N GLY A 294 -7.90 -2.91 12.30
CA GLY A 294 -8.69 -2.84 11.07
C GLY A 294 -7.89 -2.60 9.80
N GLY A 295 -6.56 -2.43 9.90
CA GLY A 295 -5.70 -2.08 8.78
C GLY A 295 -5.56 -0.58 8.58
N CYS A 296 -5.22 -0.18 7.36
CA CYS A 296 -4.96 1.22 6.98
C CYS A 296 -6.19 2.12 7.14
N ILE A 297 -7.41 1.59 7.04
CA ILE A 297 -8.68 2.31 7.29
C ILE A 297 -8.78 2.91 8.71
N GLY A 298 -8.00 2.40 9.66
CA GLY A 298 -7.94 2.85 11.04
C GLY A 298 -6.60 3.50 11.41
N GLY A 299 -5.84 3.95 10.40
CA GLY A 299 -4.49 4.46 10.57
C GLY A 299 -4.42 5.80 11.32
N GLY A 300 -3.24 6.11 11.87
CA GLY A 300 -3.03 7.32 12.66
C GLY A 300 -3.17 8.65 11.89
N GLY A 301 -3.30 8.60 10.57
CA GLY A 301 -3.57 9.74 9.67
C GLY A 301 -5.05 9.90 9.28
N SER A 302 -5.92 8.96 9.68
CA SER A 302 -7.36 8.98 9.38
C SER A 302 -8.13 10.10 10.11
N PRO A 303 -9.32 10.48 9.65
CA PRO A 303 -10.22 11.41 10.36
C PRO A 303 -10.50 10.98 11.81
N ILE A 304 -10.76 11.95 12.69
CA ILE A 304 -11.09 11.72 14.11
C ILE A 304 -12.57 12.09 14.32
N PRO A 305 -13.36 11.25 15.02
CA PRO A 305 -12.98 10.03 15.72
C PRO A 305 -12.70 8.83 14.79
N THR A 306 -12.05 7.80 15.33
CA THR A 306 -11.91 6.48 14.66
C THR A 306 -12.12 5.38 15.71
N ASP A 307 -13.36 4.96 15.87
CA ASP A 307 -13.78 3.84 16.72
C ASP A 307 -14.05 2.57 15.88
N THR A 308 -14.55 1.50 16.50
CA THR A 308 -14.81 0.23 15.81
C THR A 308 -15.93 0.35 14.79
N GLU A 309 -16.98 1.13 15.06
CA GLU A 309 -18.10 1.32 14.15
C GLU A 309 -17.65 2.02 12.87
N ILE A 310 -16.88 3.10 13.02
CA ILE A 310 -16.30 3.84 11.89
C ILE A 310 -15.37 2.94 11.07
N ARG A 311 -14.55 2.11 11.72
CA ARG A 311 -13.69 1.15 11.01
C ARG A 311 -14.52 0.17 10.18
N LEU A 312 -15.61 -0.35 10.73
CA LEU A 312 -16.48 -1.28 10.00
C LEU A 312 -17.14 -0.61 8.78
N LYS A 313 -17.63 0.63 8.91
CA LYS A 313 -18.18 1.39 7.77
C LYS A 313 -17.14 1.63 6.67
N ARG A 314 -15.92 2.00 7.04
CA ARG A 314 -14.81 2.18 6.07
C ARG A 314 -14.43 0.87 5.39
N ILE A 315 -14.39 -0.25 6.13
CA ILE A 315 -14.11 -1.58 5.58
C ILE A 315 -15.20 -1.99 4.58
N ASP A 316 -16.47 -1.83 4.96
CA ASP A 316 -17.62 -2.15 4.11
C ASP A 316 -17.58 -1.37 2.78
N ALA A 317 -17.30 -0.06 2.86
CA ALA A 317 -17.10 0.79 1.69
C ALA A 317 -15.93 0.33 0.81
N THR A 318 -14.81 -0.10 1.40
CA THR A 318 -13.65 -0.61 0.66
C THR A 318 -14.01 -1.87 -0.14
N TYR A 319 -14.72 -2.83 0.47
CA TYR A 319 -15.15 -4.03 -0.25
C TYR A 319 -16.28 -3.76 -1.25
N THR A 320 -17.13 -2.77 -0.99
CA THR A 320 -18.14 -2.29 -1.94
C THR A 320 -17.48 -1.75 -3.21
N GLU A 321 -16.37 -1.02 -3.09
CA GLU A 321 -15.61 -0.53 -4.24
C GLU A 321 -14.96 -1.68 -5.03
N ASP A 322 -14.32 -2.66 -4.35
CA ASP A 322 -13.82 -3.87 -5.00
C ASP A 322 -14.91 -4.59 -5.82
N GLU A 323 -16.11 -4.72 -5.29
CA GLU A 323 -17.25 -5.35 -5.98
C GLU A 323 -17.75 -4.56 -7.20
N ARG A 324 -17.55 -3.24 -7.24
CA ARG A 324 -17.95 -2.36 -8.35
C ARG A 324 -16.93 -2.32 -9.49
N MET A 325 -15.67 -2.67 -9.21
CA MET A 325 -14.61 -2.61 -10.20
C MET A 325 -14.73 -3.74 -11.22
N ALA A 326 -14.50 -3.41 -12.50
CA ALA A 326 -14.50 -4.39 -13.58
C ALA A 326 -13.31 -5.36 -13.48
N LEU A 327 -12.16 -4.86 -12.99
CA LEU A 327 -10.95 -5.65 -12.75
C LEU A 327 -10.80 -5.85 -11.24
N ARG A 328 -10.66 -7.10 -10.79
CA ARG A 328 -10.59 -7.45 -9.35
C ARG A 328 -9.39 -8.31 -8.97
N LYS A 329 -8.51 -8.60 -9.93
CA LYS A 329 -7.30 -9.41 -9.76
C LYS A 329 -6.10 -8.64 -10.30
N SER A 330 -5.06 -8.48 -9.49
CA SER A 330 -3.90 -7.62 -9.83
C SER A 330 -3.19 -8.01 -11.13
N HIS A 331 -3.10 -9.31 -11.45
CA HIS A 331 -2.49 -9.80 -12.69
C HIS A 331 -3.32 -9.52 -13.96
N GLU A 332 -4.58 -9.09 -13.83
CA GLU A 332 -5.41 -8.66 -14.95
C GLU A 332 -5.30 -7.16 -15.24
N ASN A 333 -4.57 -6.39 -14.41
CA ASN A 333 -4.40 -4.97 -14.63
C ASN A 333 -3.60 -4.72 -15.92
N PRO A 334 -4.22 -4.13 -16.97
CA PRO A 334 -3.56 -3.98 -18.26
C PRO A 334 -2.37 -3.02 -18.21
N ALA A 335 -2.44 -1.97 -17.39
CA ALA A 335 -1.36 -0.98 -17.27
C ALA A 335 -0.15 -1.56 -16.52
N VAL A 336 -0.38 -2.45 -15.56
CA VAL A 336 0.67 -3.20 -14.88
C VAL A 336 1.32 -4.19 -15.84
N ASN A 337 0.53 -4.89 -16.64
CA ASN A 337 1.05 -5.82 -17.65
C ASN A 337 1.90 -5.09 -18.70
N GLU A 338 1.46 -3.92 -19.17
CA GLU A 338 2.23 -3.04 -20.06
C GLU A 338 3.54 -2.59 -19.40
N LEU A 339 3.51 -2.18 -18.12
CA LEU A 339 4.71 -1.81 -17.37
C LEU A 339 5.74 -2.94 -17.31
N TYR A 340 5.32 -4.19 -17.08
CA TYR A 340 6.24 -5.33 -17.14
C TYR A 340 6.74 -5.58 -18.56
N GLN A 341 5.89 -5.50 -19.57
CA GLN A 341 6.30 -5.75 -20.95
C GLN A 341 7.30 -4.71 -21.48
N GLU A 342 7.07 -3.43 -21.19
CA GLU A 342 7.86 -2.33 -21.75
C GLU A 342 9.07 -1.95 -20.89
N PHE A 343 8.99 -2.13 -19.56
CA PHE A 343 9.94 -1.51 -18.65
C PHE A 343 10.56 -2.46 -17.63
N LEU A 344 9.78 -3.21 -16.85
CA LEU A 344 10.30 -4.04 -15.75
C LEU A 344 10.72 -5.46 -16.16
N GLU A 345 10.30 -5.90 -17.35
CA GLU A 345 10.49 -7.21 -17.98
C GLU A 345 9.73 -8.35 -17.28
N LYS A 346 10.02 -8.61 -16.00
CA LYS A 346 9.39 -9.70 -15.23
C LYS A 346 9.47 -9.45 -13.71
N PRO A 347 8.55 -10.03 -12.92
CA PRO A 347 8.68 -10.08 -11.47
C PRO A 347 9.97 -10.75 -11.03
N LEU A 348 10.57 -10.27 -9.94
CA LEU A 348 11.86 -10.70 -9.39
C LEU A 348 13.03 -10.61 -10.40
N GLY A 349 12.88 -9.80 -11.45
CA GLY A 349 13.94 -9.50 -12.42
C GLY A 349 14.95 -8.51 -11.87
N HIS A 350 16.05 -8.26 -12.60
CA HIS A 350 17.07 -7.30 -12.15
C HIS A 350 16.47 -5.90 -11.92
N LYS A 351 15.77 -5.38 -12.92
CA LYS A 351 15.20 -4.03 -12.90
C LYS A 351 14.04 -3.89 -11.91
N SER A 352 13.19 -4.92 -11.81
CA SER A 352 12.12 -4.94 -10.82
C SER A 352 12.68 -5.04 -9.40
N HIS A 353 13.73 -5.83 -9.16
CA HIS A 353 14.41 -5.90 -7.87
C HIS A 353 15.06 -4.57 -7.47
N GLU A 354 15.73 -3.90 -8.41
CA GLU A 354 16.37 -2.60 -8.17
C GLU A 354 15.36 -1.52 -7.76
N LEU A 355 14.22 -1.44 -8.45
CA LEU A 355 13.24 -0.37 -8.26
C LEU A 355 12.19 -0.69 -7.19
N LEU A 356 11.76 -1.95 -7.12
CA LEU A 356 10.58 -2.38 -6.36
C LEU A 356 10.91 -3.18 -5.10
N HIS A 357 12.17 -3.56 -4.88
CA HIS A 357 12.59 -4.26 -3.66
C HIS A 357 13.50 -3.39 -2.79
N THR A 358 13.64 -3.79 -1.53
CA THR A 358 14.42 -3.11 -0.50
C THR A 358 15.02 -4.13 0.46
N HIS A 359 15.87 -3.63 1.34
CA HIS A 359 16.41 -4.36 2.48
C HIS A 359 15.98 -3.68 3.79
N TYR A 360 16.15 -4.39 4.90
CA TYR A 360 15.84 -3.90 6.25
C TYR A 360 17.08 -3.94 7.12
N THR A 361 17.12 -3.06 8.11
CA THR A 361 18.29 -2.92 8.98
C THR A 361 17.93 -3.28 10.41
N LYS A 362 18.75 -4.10 11.05
CA LYS A 362 18.66 -4.36 12.49
C LYS A 362 18.86 -3.05 13.27
N ARG A 363 17.96 -2.77 14.21
CA ARG A 363 18.06 -1.62 15.12
C ARG A 363 18.11 -2.10 16.56
N ASN A 364 18.89 -1.41 17.38
CA ASN A 364 18.92 -1.67 18.83
C ASN A 364 17.65 -1.13 19.49
N ARG A 365 17.22 -1.75 20.60
CA ARG A 365 16.04 -1.32 21.38
C ARG A 365 16.27 0.01 22.09
N TYR A 366 17.53 0.28 22.43
CA TYR A 366 17.99 1.51 23.05
C TYR A 366 19.01 2.14 22.08
N GLN A 367 18.99 3.46 21.92
CA GLN A 367 20.13 4.13 21.31
C GLN A 367 21.31 3.91 22.24
N GLU A 368 22.40 3.32 21.73
CA GLU A 368 23.67 3.35 22.45
C GLU A 368 24.06 4.83 22.51
N GLU A 369 24.14 5.40 23.73
CA GLU A 369 24.77 6.70 23.90
C GLU A 369 26.20 6.56 23.37
N GLU A 370 26.52 7.31 22.31
CA GLU A 370 27.91 7.48 21.89
C GLU A 370 28.66 8.08 23.08
N CYS A 371 29.49 7.26 23.74
CA CYS A 371 30.32 7.66 24.87
C CYS A 371 31.57 8.41 24.42
#